data_AF-A0A524E7K2-F1
#
_entry.id   AF-A0A524E7K2-F1
#
_cell.length_a   1.000
_cell.length_b   1.000
_cell.length_c   1.000
_cell.angle_alpha   90.00
_cell.angle_beta   90.00
_cell.angle_gamma   90.00
#
_symmetry.space_group_name_H-M   'P 1'
#
loop_
_entity.id
_entity.type
_entity.pdbx_description
1 polymer ?
#
loop_
_entity_poly.entity_id
_entity_poly.type
_entity_poly.pdbx_seq_one_letter_code
_entity_poly.pdbx_strand_id
1 'polypeptide(L)'
;MTLMSSHGPRTSKEWAIDRILLTLDGRPSHGYDLLDALPPELSDLRLTTLYRWLHKMEEEGFVESKMKPGPHGPDRRVYNIGPRGEGRLREALKNGIETVLHFYDAYRYSASSELCEMLDNFIPTLVEGRKLYLPIPCFGSHDIDFAKYLSTRNKGAPVDILGDCSLLDDADLRFREIRGSCDDIPLSNERVGEIWIHGSPKPELIPRMFAEGKRVLKEGGILVFIAPHAYLNEPQHPTLDEFVRVTAVHLLPELGIIEGTEATDLLMNMFGQAGAFQTFPGFAVFWAIKSS
;
A
#
# COMPACT_ATOMS: atom_id res chain seq x y z
N MET A 1 -23.31 45.02 -3.09
CA MET A 1 -22.74 43.86 -3.81
C MET A 1 -21.23 43.92 -3.59
N THR A 2 -20.78 43.38 -2.47
CA THR A 2 -19.37 43.41 -2.06
C THR A 2 -18.78 42.06 -2.44
N LEU A 3 -17.83 42.07 -3.37
CA LEU A 3 -17.05 40.88 -3.74
C LEU A 3 -16.28 40.41 -2.50
N MET A 4 -16.70 39.29 -1.93
CA MET A 4 -15.89 38.55 -0.97
C MET A 4 -14.70 37.99 -1.73
N SER A 5 -13.51 38.55 -1.46
CA SER A 5 -12.25 37.97 -1.87
C SER A 5 -12.11 36.61 -1.22
N SER A 6 -12.34 35.55 -2.00
CA SER A 6 -12.14 34.17 -1.59
C SER A 6 -10.65 33.94 -1.39
N HIS A 7 -10.19 34.09 -0.15
CA HIS A 7 -8.88 33.58 0.23
C HIS A 7 -8.96 32.06 0.17
N GLY A 8 -8.34 31.47 -0.85
CA GLY A 8 -8.19 30.02 -0.96
C GLY A 8 -7.54 29.43 0.30
N PRO A 9 -7.63 28.11 0.51
CA PRO A 9 -6.97 27.46 1.63
C PRO A 9 -5.49 27.87 1.66
N ARG A 10 -5.00 28.34 2.82
CA ARG A 10 -3.56 28.67 2.98
C ARG A 10 -2.75 27.43 2.65
N THR A 11 -2.00 27.49 1.56
CA THR A 11 -1.06 26.43 1.16
C THR A 11 0.01 26.31 2.25
N SER A 12 0.28 25.08 2.70
CA SER A 12 1.29 24.86 3.73
C SER A 12 2.68 25.17 3.17
N LYS A 13 3.61 25.58 4.03
CA LYS A 13 5.00 25.82 3.64
C LYS A 13 5.62 24.57 3.01
N GLU A 14 5.30 23.40 3.56
CA GLU A 14 5.79 22.10 3.05
C GLU A 14 5.31 21.84 1.63
N TRP A 15 4.02 22.08 1.35
CA TRP A 15 3.48 21.95 -0.01
C TRP A 15 4.16 22.91 -0.98
N ALA A 16 4.43 24.14 -0.57
CA ALA A 16 5.11 25.12 -1.40
C ALA A 16 6.57 24.71 -1.72
N ILE A 17 7.27 24.11 -0.76
CA ILE A 17 8.61 23.51 -0.98
C ILE A 17 8.52 22.41 -2.03
N ASP A 18 7.54 21.51 -1.94
CA ASP A 18 7.37 20.42 -2.92
C ASP A 18 7.10 20.97 -4.32
N ARG A 19 6.30 22.04 -4.45
CA ARG A 19 6.08 22.73 -5.72
C ARG A 19 7.34 23.37 -6.28
N ILE A 20 8.17 24.00 -5.44
CA ILE A 20 9.47 24.54 -5.88
C ILE A 20 10.36 23.42 -6.41
N LEU A 21 10.43 22.28 -5.71
CA LEU A 21 11.24 21.13 -6.13
C LEU A 21 10.72 20.54 -7.45
N LEU A 22 9.41 20.35 -7.61
CA LEU A 22 8.81 19.89 -8.87
C LEU A 22 9.06 20.84 -10.03
N THR A 23 9.03 22.15 -9.81
CA THR A 23 9.33 23.13 -10.87
C THR A 23 10.80 23.11 -11.27
N LEU A 24 11.72 22.79 -10.34
CA LEU A 24 13.15 22.65 -10.61
C LEU A 24 13.54 21.30 -11.21
N ASP A 25 12.69 20.28 -11.06
CA ASP A 25 12.95 18.93 -11.56
C ASP A 25 13.07 18.91 -13.10
N GLY A 26 14.23 18.51 -13.60
CA GLY A 26 14.60 18.60 -15.01
C GLY A 26 14.74 20.02 -15.59
N ARG A 27 14.59 21.08 -14.78
CA ARG A 27 14.60 22.49 -15.23
C ARG A 27 15.33 23.43 -14.25
N PRO A 28 16.68 23.44 -14.27
CA PRO A 28 17.45 24.39 -13.47
C PRO A 28 17.07 25.84 -13.82
N SER A 29 16.72 26.64 -12.81
CA SER A 29 16.07 27.94 -13.01
C SER A 29 16.70 29.05 -12.16
N HIS A 30 16.65 30.29 -12.65
CA HIS A 30 16.92 31.46 -11.83
C HIS A 30 15.73 31.75 -10.91
N GLY A 31 15.94 32.49 -9.81
CA GLY A 31 14.87 32.78 -8.84
C GLY A 31 13.64 33.49 -9.43
N TYR A 32 13.83 34.35 -10.45
CA TYR A 32 12.71 35.02 -11.15
C TYR A 32 11.95 34.04 -12.03
N ASP A 33 12.65 33.33 -12.93
CA ASP A 33 12.03 32.34 -13.83
C ASP A 33 11.33 31.21 -13.04
N LEU A 34 11.92 30.83 -11.90
CA LEU A 34 11.32 29.89 -10.97
C LEU A 34 10.01 30.42 -10.40
N LEU A 35 10.00 31.67 -9.89
CA LEU A 35 8.79 32.29 -9.33
C LEU A 35 7.67 32.37 -10.38
N ASP A 36 8.01 32.72 -11.62
CA ASP A 36 7.05 32.84 -12.73
C ASP A 36 6.50 31.47 -13.16
N ALA A 37 7.26 30.38 -12.94
CA ALA A 37 6.86 29.01 -13.25
C ALA A 37 6.14 28.30 -12.09
N LEU A 38 5.98 28.93 -10.92
CA LEU A 38 5.23 28.35 -9.80
C LEU A 38 3.73 28.33 -10.09
N PRO A 39 2.99 27.37 -9.50
CA PRO A 39 1.56 27.26 -9.74
C PRO A 39 0.77 28.44 -9.14
N PRO A 40 -0.44 28.73 -9.64
CA PRO A 40 -1.21 29.92 -9.27
C PRO A 40 -1.50 30.05 -7.77
N GLU A 41 -1.55 28.96 -7.02
CA GLU A 41 -1.75 28.98 -5.56
C GLU A 41 -0.55 29.57 -4.79
N LEU A 42 0.58 29.83 -5.47
CA LEU A 42 1.74 30.56 -4.95
C LEU A 42 1.89 31.95 -5.59
N SER A 43 0.87 32.50 -6.25
CA SER A 43 0.94 33.81 -6.91
C SER A 43 1.31 34.96 -5.96
N ASP A 44 0.95 34.84 -4.67
CA ASP A 44 1.27 35.84 -3.64
C ASP A 44 2.69 35.68 -3.06
N LEU A 45 3.45 34.66 -3.49
CA LEU A 45 4.82 34.43 -3.03
C LEU A 45 5.73 35.54 -3.55
N ARG A 46 6.28 36.31 -2.61
CA ARG A 46 7.27 37.34 -2.95
C ARG A 46 8.61 36.71 -3.25
N LEU A 47 9.31 37.26 -4.24
CA LEU A 47 10.67 36.85 -4.60
C LEU A 47 11.65 36.87 -3.41
N THR A 48 11.53 37.85 -2.51
CA THR A 48 12.36 37.93 -1.30
C THR A 48 12.11 36.76 -0.34
N THR A 49 10.86 36.28 -0.27
CA THR A 49 10.50 35.08 0.49
C THR A 49 11.03 33.84 -0.19
N LEU A 50 10.89 33.74 -1.52
CA LEU A 50 11.43 32.62 -2.31
C LEU A 50 12.94 32.49 -2.11
N TYR A 51 13.73 33.56 -2.22
CA TYR A 51 15.17 33.49 -1.97
C TYR A 51 15.53 33.05 -0.55
N ARG A 52 14.75 33.48 0.45
CA ARG A 52 14.93 33.02 1.84
C ARG A 52 14.66 31.52 1.98
N TRP A 53 13.65 31.00 1.29
CA TRP A 53 13.35 29.57 1.28
C TRP A 53 14.42 28.80 0.52
N LEU A 54 14.83 29.24 -0.66
CA LEU A 54 15.89 28.63 -1.44
C LEU A 54 17.22 28.56 -0.67
N HIS A 55 17.56 29.58 0.11
CA HIS A 55 18.74 29.54 0.99
C HIS A 55 18.62 28.42 2.03
N LYS A 56 17.48 28.32 2.71
CA LYS A 56 17.24 27.24 3.70
C LYS A 56 17.20 25.86 3.04
N MET A 57 16.57 25.76 1.87
CA MET A 57 16.52 24.53 1.09
C MET A 57 17.94 24.12 0.63
N GLU A 58 18.82 25.08 0.34
CA GLU A 58 20.23 24.81 0.02
C GLU A 58 21.00 24.33 1.25
N GLU A 59 20.81 24.96 2.43
CA GLU A 59 21.36 24.49 3.71
C GLU A 59 20.88 23.08 4.08
N GLU A 60 19.63 22.76 3.77
CA GLU A 60 19.01 21.45 4.00
C GLU A 60 19.39 20.42 2.92
N GLY A 61 20.04 20.82 1.82
CA GLY A 61 20.43 19.96 0.70
C GLY A 61 19.29 19.58 -0.26
N PHE A 62 18.14 20.25 -0.16
CA PHE A 62 17.00 20.09 -1.07
C PHE A 62 17.23 20.73 -2.43
N VAL A 63 18.01 21.81 -2.49
CA VAL A 63 18.46 22.43 -3.73
C VAL A 63 19.96 22.63 -3.70
N GLU A 64 20.57 22.74 -4.87
CA GLU A 64 21.93 23.25 -5.03
C GLU A 64 21.89 24.47 -5.94
N SER A 65 22.89 25.35 -5.82
CA SER A 65 22.98 26.49 -6.71
C SER A 65 24.38 26.76 -7.24
N LYS A 66 24.43 27.37 -8.43
CA LYS A 66 25.67 27.78 -9.09
C LYS A 66 25.49 29.17 -9.67
N MET A 67 26.55 29.99 -9.61
CA MET A 67 26.58 31.24 -10.35
C MET A 67 26.83 30.93 -11.84
N LYS A 68 26.01 31.48 -12.73
CA LYS A 68 26.22 31.42 -14.17
C LYS A 68 26.28 32.84 -14.75
N PRO A 69 27.14 33.11 -15.73
CA PRO A 69 27.15 34.39 -16.44
C PRO A 69 25.78 34.70 -17.02
N GLY A 70 25.28 35.91 -16.77
CA GLY A 70 24.04 36.37 -17.41
C GLY A 70 24.29 36.64 -18.90
N PRO A 71 23.36 36.28 -19.81
CA PRO A 71 23.56 36.51 -21.25
C PRO A 71 23.73 38.00 -21.60
N HIS A 72 23.21 38.91 -20.78
CA HIS A 72 23.28 40.36 -20.97
C HIS A 72 23.43 41.13 -19.63
N GLY A 73 24.07 40.55 -18.61
CA GLY A 73 24.11 41.17 -17.28
C GLY A 73 24.97 40.42 -16.25
N PRO A 74 24.91 40.83 -14.96
CA PRO A 74 25.72 40.22 -13.90
C PRO A 74 25.42 38.74 -13.74
N ASP A 75 26.36 38.01 -13.12
CA ASP A 75 26.19 36.60 -12.81
C ASP A 75 24.89 36.36 -12.05
N ARG A 76 24.17 35.33 -12.49
CA ARG A 76 22.88 34.94 -11.92
C ARG A 76 23.03 33.60 -11.22
N ARG A 77 22.45 33.49 -10.03
CA ARG A 77 22.34 32.21 -9.34
C ARG A 77 21.29 31.35 -10.04
N VAL A 78 21.68 30.15 -10.45
CA VAL A 78 20.79 29.10 -10.96
C VAL A 78 20.63 28.07 -9.87
N TYR A 79 19.39 27.70 -9.58
CA TYR A 79 19.06 26.62 -8.65
C TYR A 79 18.74 25.35 -9.44
N ASN A 80 19.11 24.22 -8.86
CA ASN A 80 18.79 22.88 -9.33
C ASN A 80 18.32 22.05 -8.12
N ILE A 81 17.61 20.96 -8.38
CA ILE A 81 17.28 19.99 -7.33
C ILE A 81 18.57 19.40 -6.75
N GLY A 82 18.63 19.30 -5.42
CA GLY A 82 19.72 18.65 -4.70
C GLY A 82 19.38 17.20 -4.35
N PRO A 83 20.37 16.39 -3.90
CA PRO A 83 20.15 14.96 -3.62
C PRO A 83 19.04 14.68 -2.59
N ARG A 84 18.89 15.52 -1.56
CA ARG A 84 17.81 15.36 -0.57
C ARG A 84 16.46 15.85 -1.11
N GLY A 85 16.47 16.72 -2.13
CA GLY A 85 15.27 17.22 -2.80
C GLY A 85 14.59 16.11 -3.60
N GLU A 86 15.36 15.30 -4.33
CA GLU A 86 14.83 14.11 -5.02
C GLU A 86 14.19 13.12 -4.03
N GLY A 87 14.86 12.86 -2.90
CA GLY A 87 14.31 12.02 -1.84
C GLY A 87 12.99 12.56 -1.27
N ARG A 88 12.89 13.88 -1.09
CA ARG A 88 11.65 14.54 -0.65
C ARG A 88 10.52 14.40 -1.68
N LEU A 89 10.80 14.54 -2.98
CA LEU A 89 9.80 14.32 -4.03
C LEU A 89 9.34 12.86 -4.08
N ARG A 90 10.24 11.89 -3.87
CA ARG A 90 9.87 10.47 -3.75
C ARG A 90 8.95 10.21 -2.57
N GLU A 91 9.22 10.83 -1.41
CA GLU A 91 8.35 10.72 -0.24
C GLU A 91 6.97 11.36 -0.48
N ALA A 92 6.92 12.51 -1.15
CA ALA A 92 5.66 13.14 -1.54
C ALA A 92 4.85 12.26 -2.51
N LEU A 93 5.51 11.64 -3.50
CA LEU A 93 4.89 10.68 -4.41
C LEU A 93 4.33 9.47 -3.65
N LYS A 94 5.11 8.91 -2.72
CA LYS A 94 4.69 7.80 -1.87
C LYS A 94 3.42 8.12 -1.09
N ASN A 95 3.42 9.21 -0.33
CA ASN A 95 2.25 9.63 0.46
C ASN A 95 1.02 9.85 -0.44
N GLY A 96 1.23 10.36 -1.65
CA GLY A 96 0.17 10.53 -2.64
C GLY A 96 -0.41 9.18 -3.10
N ILE A 97 0.45 8.22 -3.45
CA ILE A 97 0.03 6.87 -3.84
C ILE A 97 -0.66 6.17 -2.66
N GLU A 98 -0.11 6.20 -1.46
CA GLU A 98 -0.73 5.65 -0.24
C GLU A 98 -2.15 6.16 -0.04
N THR A 99 -2.35 7.47 -0.21
CA THR A 99 -3.67 8.09 -0.09
C THR A 99 -4.63 7.56 -1.15
N VAL A 100 -4.18 7.44 -2.41
CA VAL A 100 -5.00 6.87 -3.49
C VAL A 100 -5.37 5.42 -3.20
N LEU A 101 -4.39 4.59 -2.81
CA LEU A 101 -4.62 3.18 -2.46
C LEU A 101 -5.61 3.04 -1.31
N HIS A 102 -5.49 3.85 -0.26
CA HIS A 102 -6.42 3.86 0.88
C HIS A 102 -7.88 4.08 0.44
N PHE A 103 -8.15 5.07 -0.42
CA PHE A 103 -9.51 5.31 -0.91
C PHE A 103 -9.97 4.23 -1.89
N TYR A 104 -9.04 3.64 -2.64
CA TYR A 104 -9.35 2.54 -3.55
C TYR A 104 -9.69 1.25 -2.80
N ASP A 105 -9.08 1.00 -1.65
CA ASP A 105 -9.42 -0.12 -0.76
C ASP A 105 -10.87 -0.02 -0.27
N ALA A 106 -11.34 1.15 0.15
CA ALA A 106 -12.73 1.34 0.54
C ALA A 106 -13.72 1.00 -0.59
N TYR A 107 -13.38 1.35 -1.84
CA TYR A 107 -14.15 0.94 -3.01
C TYR A 107 -14.13 -0.59 -3.21
N ARG A 108 -12.96 -1.22 -3.15
CA ARG A 108 -12.82 -2.68 -3.26
C ARG A 108 -13.54 -3.44 -2.15
N TYR A 109 -13.51 -2.94 -0.93
CA TYR A 109 -14.28 -3.50 0.19
C TYR A 109 -15.78 -3.36 -0.02
N SER A 110 -16.28 -2.31 -0.67
CA SER A 110 -17.70 -2.24 -1.00
C SER A 110 -18.14 -3.31 -2.02
N ALA A 111 -17.21 -3.78 -2.87
CA ALA A 111 -17.40 -4.92 -3.75
C ALA A 111 -17.25 -6.29 -3.02
N SER A 112 -16.82 -6.30 -1.75
CA SER A 112 -16.58 -7.53 -0.97
C SER A 112 -17.85 -8.29 -0.57
N SER A 113 -19.03 -7.68 -0.68
CA SER A 113 -20.29 -8.41 -0.53
C SER A 113 -20.37 -9.59 -1.52
N GLU A 114 -19.83 -9.42 -2.73
CA GLU A 114 -19.71 -10.49 -3.72
C GLU A 114 -18.49 -11.40 -3.46
N LEU A 115 -17.50 -10.95 -2.67
CA LEU A 115 -16.30 -11.71 -2.36
C LEU A 115 -16.62 -12.98 -1.57
N CYS A 116 -17.43 -12.90 -0.51
CA CYS A 116 -17.76 -14.09 0.29
C CYS A 116 -18.46 -15.17 -0.56
N GLU A 117 -19.40 -14.77 -1.42
CA GLU A 117 -20.07 -15.67 -2.36
C GLU A 117 -19.08 -16.27 -3.38
N MET A 118 -18.17 -15.46 -3.92
CA MET A 118 -17.10 -15.95 -4.79
C MET A 118 -16.19 -16.95 -4.08
N LEU A 119 -15.75 -16.67 -2.85
CA LEU A 119 -14.88 -17.55 -2.08
C LEU A 119 -15.54 -18.92 -1.85
N ASP A 120 -16.84 -18.95 -1.53
CA ASP A 120 -17.58 -20.21 -1.36
C ASP A 120 -17.69 -21.02 -2.66
N ASN A 121 -17.71 -20.36 -3.83
CA ASN A 121 -17.77 -21.01 -5.14
C ASN A 121 -16.41 -21.50 -5.65
N PHE A 122 -15.34 -20.74 -5.41
CA PHE A 122 -14.02 -21.01 -6.00
C PHE A 122 -13.08 -21.78 -5.08
N ILE A 123 -13.28 -21.74 -3.76
CA ILE A 123 -12.42 -22.44 -2.81
C ILE A 123 -13.01 -23.83 -2.56
N PRO A 124 -12.40 -24.87 -3.15
CA PRO A 124 -13.12 -26.08 -3.55
C PRO A 124 -13.55 -26.99 -2.40
N THR A 125 -13.22 -26.70 -1.13
CA THR A 125 -13.59 -27.60 -0.02
C THR A 125 -13.58 -26.91 1.35
N LEU A 126 -14.62 -27.15 2.15
CA LEU A 126 -14.57 -26.90 3.59
C LEU A 126 -13.66 -27.96 4.22
N VAL A 127 -12.55 -27.54 4.82
CA VAL A 127 -11.61 -28.47 5.48
C VAL A 127 -11.94 -28.55 6.96
N GLU A 128 -12.24 -29.73 7.49
CA GLU A 128 -12.51 -29.89 8.92
C GLU A 128 -11.34 -29.40 9.80
N GLY A 129 -11.66 -28.88 10.98
CA GLY A 129 -10.67 -28.40 11.95
C GLY A 129 -10.70 -26.88 12.13
N ARG A 130 -9.75 -26.38 12.91
CA ARG A 130 -9.67 -24.97 13.30
C ARG A 130 -9.43 -24.07 12.09
N LYS A 131 -10.04 -22.88 12.12
CA LYS A 131 -9.82 -21.80 11.14
C LYS A 131 -8.97 -20.75 11.81
N LEU A 132 -7.92 -20.34 11.13
CA LEU A 132 -7.02 -19.30 11.59
C LEU A 132 -7.07 -18.13 10.62
N TYR A 133 -7.39 -16.95 11.14
CA TYR A 133 -7.48 -15.70 10.39
C TYR A 133 -6.30 -14.78 10.71
N LEU A 134 -5.63 -14.31 9.66
CA LEU A 134 -4.46 -13.43 9.70
C LEU A 134 -4.80 -12.13 8.96
N PRO A 135 -5.34 -11.12 9.67
CA PRO A 135 -5.45 -9.78 9.11
C PRO A 135 -4.07 -9.11 9.04
N ILE A 136 -3.77 -8.45 7.93
CA ILE A 136 -2.49 -7.79 7.68
C ILE A 136 -2.74 -6.33 7.24
N PRO A 137 -2.10 -5.33 7.89
CA PRO A 137 -1.05 -5.47 8.91
C PRO A 137 -1.59 -5.79 10.32
N CYS A 138 -2.86 -5.51 10.59
CA CYS A 138 -3.53 -5.78 11.85
C CYS A 138 -5.05 -5.88 11.64
N PHE A 139 -5.77 -6.41 12.64
CA PHE A 139 -7.23 -6.47 12.62
C PHE A 139 -7.83 -5.07 12.67
N GLY A 140 -8.68 -4.74 11.69
CA GLY A 140 -9.37 -3.46 11.56
C GLY A 140 -10.89 -3.59 11.44
N SER A 141 -11.57 -2.47 11.25
CA SER A 141 -13.04 -2.43 11.12
C SER A 141 -13.56 -3.23 9.93
N HIS A 142 -12.80 -3.27 8.82
CA HIS A 142 -13.15 -4.03 7.61
C HIS A 142 -13.06 -5.56 7.80
N ASP A 143 -12.39 -6.02 8.85
CA ASP A 143 -12.21 -7.44 9.14
C ASP A 143 -13.36 -8.05 9.94
N ILE A 144 -14.21 -7.23 10.55
CA ILE A 144 -15.33 -7.69 11.40
C ILE A 144 -16.28 -8.57 10.59
N ASP A 145 -16.68 -8.13 9.40
CA ASP A 145 -17.61 -8.89 8.56
C ASP A 145 -16.96 -10.14 7.96
N PHE A 146 -15.66 -10.09 7.68
CA PHE A 146 -14.91 -11.27 7.25
C PHE A 146 -14.77 -12.31 8.37
N ALA A 147 -14.54 -11.87 9.61
CA ALA A 147 -14.53 -12.75 10.78
C ALA A 147 -15.89 -13.42 11.02
N LYS A 148 -17.00 -12.70 10.80
CA LYS A 148 -18.37 -13.27 10.83
C LYS A 148 -18.58 -14.29 9.71
N TYR A 149 -18.10 -14.01 8.50
CA TYR A 149 -18.10 -14.97 7.39
C TYR A 149 -17.37 -16.26 7.79
N LEU A 150 -16.14 -16.15 8.32
CA LEU A 150 -15.37 -17.32 8.78
C LEU A 150 -16.05 -18.06 9.92
N SER A 151 -16.71 -17.36 10.85
CA SER A 151 -17.51 -17.98 11.92
C SER A 151 -18.66 -18.82 11.37
N THR A 152 -19.39 -18.27 10.38
CA THR A 152 -20.47 -18.98 9.67
C THR A 152 -19.92 -20.21 8.95
N ARG A 153 -18.82 -20.03 8.20
CA ARG A 153 -18.11 -21.11 7.51
C ARG A 153 -17.61 -22.19 8.47
N ASN A 154 -17.22 -21.80 9.68
CA ASN A 154 -16.79 -22.70 10.76
C ASN A 154 -17.97 -23.29 11.56
N LYS A 155 -19.21 -23.18 11.06
CA LYS A 155 -20.43 -23.72 11.69
C LYS A 155 -20.61 -23.20 13.13
N GLY A 156 -20.21 -21.96 13.39
CA GLY A 156 -20.29 -21.31 14.70
C GLY A 156 -19.22 -21.74 15.72
N ALA A 157 -18.26 -22.58 15.33
CA ALA A 157 -17.10 -22.87 16.16
C ALA A 157 -16.13 -21.66 16.20
N PRO A 158 -15.34 -21.48 17.29
CA PRO A 158 -14.45 -20.33 17.41
C PRO A 158 -13.44 -20.23 16.26
N VAL A 159 -13.29 -19.04 15.71
CA VAL A 159 -12.22 -18.68 14.75
C VAL A 159 -11.00 -18.20 15.53
N ASP A 160 -9.82 -18.72 15.23
CA ASP A 160 -8.58 -18.18 15.78
C ASP A 160 -8.19 -16.94 14.98
N ILE A 161 -7.84 -15.84 15.64
CA ILE A 161 -7.51 -14.58 14.98
C ILE A 161 -6.16 -14.10 15.50
N LEU A 162 -5.24 -13.80 14.59
CA LEU A 162 -3.92 -13.28 14.94
C LEU A 162 -3.98 -11.77 15.21
N GLY A 163 -3.47 -11.33 16.37
CA GLY A 163 -3.39 -9.92 16.76
C GLY A 163 -4.50 -9.46 17.68
N ASP A 164 -4.53 -8.15 17.98
CA ASP A 164 -5.51 -7.51 18.87
C ASP A 164 -6.93 -7.60 18.29
N CYS A 165 -7.86 -8.19 19.05
CA CYS A 165 -9.25 -8.41 18.64
C CYS A 165 -10.26 -7.51 19.39
N SER A 166 -9.82 -6.43 20.05
CA SER A 166 -10.69 -5.52 20.82
C SER A 166 -11.88 -4.96 20.03
N LEU A 167 -11.78 -4.85 18.71
CA LEU A 167 -12.90 -4.44 17.83
C LEU A 167 -14.04 -5.47 17.76
N LEU A 168 -13.84 -6.69 18.27
CA LEU A 168 -14.83 -7.76 18.30
C LEU A 168 -15.54 -7.91 19.65
N ASP A 169 -15.23 -7.08 20.65
CA ASP A 169 -15.79 -7.21 22.01
C ASP A 169 -17.34 -7.17 22.01
N ASP A 170 -17.95 -6.37 21.13
CA ASP A 170 -19.40 -6.24 20.97
C ASP A 170 -19.96 -7.08 19.80
N ALA A 171 -19.13 -7.89 19.14
CA ALA A 171 -19.53 -8.65 17.97
C ALA A 171 -20.17 -10.00 18.37
N ASP A 172 -21.28 -10.35 17.73
CA ASP A 172 -21.95 -11.65 17.91
C ASP A 172 -21.21 -12.77 17.16
N LEU A 173 -19.99 -13.09 17.59
CA LEU A 173 -19.21 -14.22 17.06
C LEU A 173 -18.25 -14.80 18.10
N ARG A 174 -17.91 -16.08 17.95
CA ARG A 174 -16.96 -16.77 18.83
C ARG A 174 -15.57 -16.71 18.20
N PHE A 175 -14.58 -16.21 18.94
CA PHE A 175 -13.19 -16.14 18.49
C PHE A 175 -12.20 -16.49 19.60
N ARG A 176 -10.94 -16.71 19.21
CA ARG A 176 -9.79 -16.81 20.11
C ARG A 176 -8.67 -15.92 19.60
N GLU A 177 -8.23 -15.00 20.45
CA GLU A 177 -7.06 -14.16 20.17
C GLU A 177 -5.77 -15.00 20.21
N ILE A 178 -4.95 -14.89 19.16
CA ILE A 178 -3.63 -15.51 19.05
C ILE A 178 -2.57 -14.41 19.03
N ARG A 179 -1.63 -14.49 19.98
CA ARG A 179 -0.53 -13.52 20.10
C ARG A 179 0.73 -14.02 19.41
N GLY A 180 1.06 -13.44 18.26
CA GLY A 180 2.25 -13.77 17.47
C GLY A 180 2.34 -12.88 16.23
N SER A 181 3.10 -13.31 15.23
CA SER A 181 3.19 -12.66 13.92
C SER A 181 2.81 -13.62 12.80
N CYS A 182 2.60 -13.09 11.59
CA CYS A 182 2.24 -13.90 10.43
C CYS A 182 3.37 -14.84 9.98
N ASP A 183 4.61 -14.59 10.41
CA ASP A 183 5.80 -15.41 10.18
C ASP A 183 6.29 -16.17 11.43
N ASP A 184 5.62 -16.03 12.58
CA ASP A 184 5.85 -16.80 13.82
C ASP A 184 4.53 -16.95 14.60
N ILE A 185 3.76 -17.96 14.22
CA ILE A 185 2.44 -18.28 14.78
C ILE A 185 2.67 -19.27 15.94
N PRO A 186 2.16 -18.98 17.17
CA PRO A 186 2.47 -19.74 18.39
C PRO A 186 1.70 -21.08 18.49
N LEU A 187 1.64 -21.85 17.40
CA LEU A 187 1.05 -23.18 17.32
C LEU A 187 2.17 -24.21 17.12
N SER A 188 2.53 -24.90 18.21
CA SER A 188 3.63 -25.87 18.21
C SER A 188 3.18 -27.25 17.67
N ASN A 189 2.05 -27.77 18.16
CA ASN A 189 1.54 -29.11 17.85
C ASN A 189 0.11 -29.10 17.27
N GLU A 190 -0.62 -28.00 17.43
CA GLU A 190 -1.98 -27.87 16.93
C GLU A 190 -1.93 -27.47 15.47
N ARG A 191 -2.50 -28.31 14.60
CA ARG A 191 -2.59 -28.04 13.18
C ARG A 191 -3.96 -27.48 12.82
N VAL A 192 -3.99 -26.41 12.05
CA VAL A 192 -5.24 -25.79 11.58
C VAL A 192 -5.68 -26.41 10.27
N GLY A 193 -7.00 -26.46 10.05
CA GLY A 193 -7.58 -26.96 8.80
C GLY A 193 -7.51 -25.93 7.69
N GLU A 194 -7.75 -24.67 8.03
CA GLU A 194 -7.72 -23.55 7.09
C GLU A 194 -6.96 -22.37 7.70
N ILE A 195 -6.17 -21.70 6.86
CA ILE A 195 -5.58 -20.40 7.13
C ILE A 195 -6.14 -19.39 6.12
N TRP A 196 -6.59 -18.26 6.63
CA TRP A 196 -7.14 -17.17 5.85
C TRP A 196 -6.29 -15.92 6.12
N ILE A 197 -5.47 -15.54 5.15
CA ILE A 197 -4.63 -14.35 5.19
C ILE A 197 -5.34 -13.27 4.39
N HIS A 198 -5.48 -12.07 4.95
CA HIS A 198 -6.16 -10.97 4.28
C HIS A 198 -5.41 -9.66 4.50
N GLY A 199 -5.04 -9.00 3.41
CA GLY A 199 -4.35 -7.70 3.45
C GLY A 199 -3.09 -7.63 2.57
N SER A 200 -2.35 -6.53 2.69
CA SER A 200 -1.15 -6.24 1.88
C SER A 200 0.13 -6.39 2.71
N PRO A 201 0.70 -7.61 2.85
CA PRO A 201 2.00 -7.78 3.50
C PRO A 201 3.12 -7.11 2.70
N LYS A 202 4.19 -6.71 3.40
CA LYS A 202 5.42 -6.29 2.72
C LYS A 202 6.02 -7.46 1.91
N PRO A 203 6.58 -7.22 0.71
CA PRO A 203 7.09 -8.29 -0.14
C PRO A 203 8.07 -9.24 0.55
N GLU A 204 8.95 -8.73 1.41
CA GLU A 204 9.96 -9.51 2.15
C GLU A 204 9.39 -10.41 3.26
N LEU A 205 8.11 -10.25 3.61
CA LEU A 205 7.41 -11.11 4.57
C LEU A 205 6.69 -12.27 3.88
N ILE A 206 6.31 -12.14 2.61
CA ILE A 206 5.46 -13.12 1.90
C ILE A 206 6.06 -14.54 1.94
N PRO A 207 7.35 -14.77 1.62
CA PRO A 207 7.90 -16.13 1.64
C PRO A 207 7.89 -16.76 3.04
N ARG A 208 8.18 -15.96 4.07
CA ARG A 208 8.21 -16.42 5.47
C ARG A 208 6.80 -16.71 5.98
N MET A 209 5.86 -15.83 5.66
CA MET A 209 4.44 -15.99 5.98
C MET A 209 3.85 -17.26 5.34
N PHE A 210 4.14 -17.54 4.07
CA PHE A 210 3.70 -18.78 3.44
C PHE A 210 4.37 -20.02 4.04
N ALA A 211 5.66 -19.94 4.40
CA ALA A 211 6.36 -21.03 5.05
C ALA A 211 5.75 -21.35 6.41
N GLU A 212 5.42 -20.31 7.16
CA GLU A 212 4.80 -20.41 8.46
C GLU A 212 3.36 -20.93 8.39
N GLY A 213 2.59 -20.44 7.41
CA GLY A 213 1.26 -20.98 7.11
C GLY A 213 1.31 -22.47 6.77
N LYS A 214 2.25 -22.87 5.90
CA LYS A 214 2.49 -24.29 5.60
C LYS A 214 2.88 -25.08 6.85
N ARG A 215 3.69 -24.51 7.74
CA ARG A 215 4.11 -25.15 8.99
C ARG A 215 2.88 -25.51 9.82
N VAL A 216 2.00 -24.55 10.12
CA VAL A 216 0.86 -24.75 11.03
C VAL A 216 -0.35 -25.45 10.40
N LEU A 217 -0.43 -25.57 9.08
CA LEU A 217 -1.48 -26.36 8.42
C LEU A 217 -1.34 -27.86 8.68
N LYS A 218 -2.48 -28.56 8.80
CA LYS A 218 -2.53 -30.02 8.74
C LYS A 218 -2.33 -30.51 7.29
N GLU A 219 -2.03 -31.79 7.11
CA GLU A 219 -2.06 -32.42 5.78
C GLU A 219 -3.47 -32.32 5.18
N GLY A 220 -3.56 -31.95 3.90
CA GLY A 220 -4.81 -31.62 3.23
C GLY A 220 -5.44 -30.29 3.69
N GLY A 221 -4.76 -29.54 4.57
CA GLY A 221 -5.16 -28.19 4.97
C GLY A 221 -4.97 -27.18 3.84
N ILE A 222 -5.77 -26.11 3.87
CA ILE A 222 -5.76 -25.06 2.85
C ILE A 222 -5.28 -23.73 3.40
N LEU A 223 -4.39 -23.08 2.66
CA LEU A 223 -4.05 -21.67 2.81
C LEU A 223 -4.82 -20.87 1.78
N VAL A 224 -5.46 -19.80 2.21
CA VAL A 224 -6.10 -18.81 1.35
C VAL A 224 -5.46 -17.47 1.65
N PHE A 225 -5.01 -16.76 0.61
CA PHE A 225 -4.45 -15.42 0.72
C PHE A 225 -5.23 -14.45 -0.16
N ILE A 226 -5.93 -13.53 0.49
CA ILE A 226 -6.76 -12.49 -0.11
C ILE A 226 -5.94 -11.21 -0.10
N ALA A 227 -5.41 -10.87 -1.27
CA ALA A 227 -4.47 -9.78 -1.44
C ALA A 227 -5.14 -8.59 -2.15
N PRO A 228 -5.48 -7.51 -1.44
CA PRO A 228 -5.59 -6.20 -2.07
C PRO A 228 -4.24 -5.84 -2.69
N HIS A 229 -4.26 -5.09 -3.79
CA HIS A 229 -3.07 -4.69 -4.54
C HIS A 229 -2.28 -5.82 -5.20
N ALA A 230 -2.94 -6.91 -5.59
CA ALA A 230 -2.32 -8.01 -6.32
C ALA A 230 -2.79 -8.09 -7.78
N TYR A 231 -1.82 -8.22 -8.70
CA TYR A 231 -2.08 -8.22 -10.14
C TYR A 231 -1.58 -9.51 -10.78
N LEU A 232 -2.49 -10.30 -11.35
CA LEU A 232 -2.17 -11.57 -12.03
C LEU A 232 -1.78 -11.41 -13.49
N ASN A 233 -2.22 -10.32 -14.13
CA ASN A 233 -2.01 -10.08 -15.56
C ASN A 233 -0.96 -9.00 -15.78
N GLU A 234 -0.13 -9.17 -16.81
CA GLU A 234 0.75 -8.09 -17.29
C GLU A 234 -0.09 -6.98 -17.96
N PRO A 235 0.27 -5.71 -17.74
CA PRO A 235 -0.39 -4.60 -18.39
C PRO A 235 -0.09 -4.62 -19.90
N GLN A 236 -1.11 -4.37 -20.72
CA GLN A 236 -0.94 -4.30 -22.18
C GLN A 236 -0.66 -2.87 -22.67
N HIS A 237 -1.05 -1.85 -21.88
CA HIS A 237 -0.95 -0.45 -22.24
C HIS A 237 -0.67 0.44 -21.01
N PRO A 238 0.16 1.50 -21.16
CA PRO A 238 0.46 2.45 -20.09
C PRO A 238 -0.81 3.12 -19.58
N THR A 239 -1.22 2.75 -18.37
CA THR A 239 -2.36 3.33 -17.65
C THR A 239 -1.91 3.95 -16.32
N LEU A 240 -2.77 4.76 -15.70
CA LEU A 240 -2.50 5.27 -14.35
C LEU A 240 -2.35 4.13 -13.33
N ASP A 241 -3.15 3.07 -13.48
CA ASP A 241 -3.06 1.85 -12.67
C ASP A 241 -1.69 1.16 -12.84
N GLU A 242 -1.22 1.02 -14.08
CA GLU A 242 0.13 0.49 -14.36
C GLU A 242 1.22 1.39 -13.78
N PHE A 243 1.10 2.71 -13.94
CA PHE A 243 2.07 3.64 -13.35
C PHE A 243 2.15 3.46 -11.83
N VAL A 244 1.00 3.37 -11.14
CA VAL A 244 0.95 3.14 -9.70
C VAL A 244 1.57 1.79 -9.33
N ARG A 245 1.24 0.72 -10.06
CA ARG A 245 1.81 -0.62 -9.85
C ARG A 245 3.32 -0.64 -10.04
N VAL A 246 3.83 -0.23 -11.19
CA VAL A 246 5.26 -0.26 -11.55
C VAL A 246 6.06 0.64 -10.59
N THR A 247 5.53 1.83 -10.28
CA THR A 247 6.16 2.74 -9.32
C THR A 247 6.23 2.12 -7.94
N ALA A 248 5.12 1.55 -7.44
CA ALA A 248 5.11 0.95 -6.13
C ALA A 248 6.03 -0.27 -6.04
N VAL A 249 6.02 -1.17 -7.02
CA VAL A 249 6.83 -2.39 -7.01
C VAL A 249 8.33 -2.07 -7.03
N HIS A 250 8.77 -1.13 -7.88
CA HIS A 250 10.20 -0.88 -8.06
C HIS A 250 10.77 0.26 -7.21
N LEU A 251 9.95 1.27 -6.91
CA LEU A 251 10.42 2.48 -6.21
C LEU A 251 9.94 2.54 -4.76
N LEU A 252 8.81 1.91 -4.41
CA LEU A 252 8.16 2.02 -3.11
C LEU A 252 7.62 0.66 -2.61
N PRO A 253 8.46 -0.39 -2.51
CA PRO A 253 8.02 -1.75 -2.19
C PRO A 253 7.30 -1.85 -0.84
N GLU A 254 7.51 -0.90 0.06
CA GLU A 254 6.80 -0.83 1.34
C GLU A 254 5.29 -0.62 1.22
N LEU A 255 4.80 -0.21 0.05
CA LEU A 255 3.37 -0.08 -0.24
C LEU A 255 2.66 -1.44 -0.36
N GLY A 256 3.40 -2.54 -0.38
CA GLY A 256 2.83 -3.88 -0.33
C GLY A 256 2.08 -4.28 -1.60
N ILE A 257 2.40 -3.68 -2.75
CA ILE A 257 1.87 -4.13 -4.04
C ILE A 257 2.51 -5.47 -4.40
N ILE A 258 1.68 -6.43 -4.80
CA ILE A 258 2.08 -7.82 -5.01
C ILE A 258 2.04 -8.17 -6.49
N GLU A 259 3.19 -8.64 -6.98
CA GLU A 259 3.28 -9.30 -8.29
C GLU A 259 2.70 -10.71 -8.19
N GLY A 260 1.56 -10.93 -8.84
CA GLY A 260 0.77 -12.13 -8.65
C GLY A 260 1.44 -13.40 -9.18
N THR A 261 2.29 -13.28 -10.21
CA THR A 261 3.13 -14.39 -10.70
C THR A 261 4.09 -14.87 -9.64
N GLU A 262 4.81 -13.96 -8.95
CA GLU A 262 5.75 -14.30 -7.89
C GLU A 262 5.06 -15.00 -6.71
N ALA A 263 3.91 -14.49 -6.26
CA ALA A 263 3.14 -15.12 -5.19
C ALA A 263 2.62 -16.51 -5.58
N THR A 264 2.17 -16.68 -6.83
CA THR A 264 1.70 -17.96 -7.36
C THR A 264 2.84 -18.98 -7.43
N ASP A 265 4.00 -18.58 -7.96
CA ASP A 265 5.18 -19.43 -8.08
C ASP A 265 5.70 -19.87 -6.71
N LEU A 266 5.72 -18.97 -5.73
CA LEU A 266 6.07 -19.31 -4.34
C LEU A 266 5.14 -20.38 -3.79
N LEU A 267 3.82 -20.22 -3.93
CA LEU A 267 2.86 -21.22 -3.45
C LEU A 267 3.00 -22.56 -4.19
N MET A 268 3.19 -22.55 -5.51
CA MET A 268 3.40 -23.77 -6.30
C MET A 268 4.68 -24.52 -5.91
N ASN A 269 5.75 -23.81 -5.56
CA ASN A 269 6.99 -24.42 -5.07
C ASN A 269 6.86 -24.99 -3.65
N MET A 270 5.95 -24.45 -2.86
CA MET A 270 5.80 -24.79 -1.44
C MET A 270 4.69 -25.80 -1.18
N PHE A 271 3.64 -25.86 -1.98
CA PHE A 271 2.45 -26.68 -1.73
C PHE A 271 2.22 -27.72 -2.83
N GLY A 272 1.45 -28.76 -2.53
CA GLY A 272 1.20 -29.83 -3.51
C GLY A 272 0.23 -29.41 -4.62
N GLN A 273 -0.66 -28.47 -4.31
CA GLN A 273 -1.55 -27.82 -5.27
C GLN A 273 -1.66 -26.34 -4.89
N ALA A 274 -1.65 -25.46 -5.87
CA ALA A 274 -1.85 -24.04 -5.67
C ALA A 274 -2.47 -23.41 -6.92
N GLY A 275 -3.12 -22.27 -6.72
CA GLY A 275 -3.70 -21.50 -7.81
C GLY A 275 -4.04 -20.08 -7.37
N ALA A 276 -4.42 -19.26 -8.34
CA ALA A 276 -4.84 -17.89 -8.10
C ALA A 276 -5.97 -17.52 -9.06
N PHE A 277 -6.84 -16.62 -8.62
CA PHE A 277 -7.82 -15.96 -9.47
C PHE A 277 -7.97 -14.49 -9.05
N GLN A 278 -8.35 -13.66 -10.00
CA GLN A 278 -8.61 -12.24 -9.76
C GLN A 278 -10.13 -12.05 -9.70
N THR A 279 -10.63 -11.50 -8.61
CA THR A 279 -12.07 -11.19 -8.47
C THR A 279 -12.39 -9.87 -9.16
N PHE A 280 -11.50 -8.89 -9.04
CA PHE A 280 -11.55 -7.59 -9.70
C PHE A 280 -10.11 -7.07 -9.90
N PRO A 281 -9.86 -6.16 -10.86
CA PRO A 281 -8.53 -5.63 -11.10
C PRO A 281 -7.82 -5.14 -9.83
N GLY A 282 -6.61 -5.66 -9.61
CA GLY A 282 -5.78 -5.38 -8.44
C GLY A 282 -6.25 -6.03 -7.12
N PHE A 283 -7.17 -7.00 -7.16
CA PHE A 283 -7.53 -7.81 -5.99
C PHE A 283 -7.55 -9.29 -6.38
N ALA A 284 -6.61 -10.04 -5.81
CA ALA A 284 -6.42 -11.44 -6.14
C ALA A 284 -6.63 -12.33 -4.92
N VAL A 285 -7.16 -13.51 -5.18
CA VAL A 285 -7.26 -14.60 -4.21
C VAL A 285 -6.30 -15.68 -4.66
N PHE A 286 -5.32 -15.97 -3.80
CA PHE A 286 -4.42 -17.10 -3.94
C PHE A 286 -4.87 -18.21 -3.01
N TRP A 287 -4.67 -19.46 -3.41
CA TRP A 287 -4.96 -20.61 -2.58
C TRP A 287 -3.89 -21.69 -2.76
N ALA A 288 -3.68 -22.49 -1.72
CA ALA A 288 -2.77 -23.60 -1.76
C ALA A 288 -3.17 -24.72 -0.80
N ILE A 289 -2.99 -25.98 -1.22
CA ILE A 289 -3.32 -27.17 -0.43
C ILE A 289 -2.02 -27.86 -0.02
N LYS A 290 -1.87 -28.07 1.29
CA LYS A 290 -0.71 -28.78 1.85
C LYS A 290 -0.80 -30.25 1.48
N SER A 291 0.20 -30.73 0.74
CA SER A 291 0.39 -32.16 0.51
C SER A 291 0.67 -32.88 1.83
N SER A 292 0.40 -34.19 1.84
CA SER A 292 1.06 -35.13 2.75
C SER A 292 2.58 -35.01 2.66
#